data_AF-A0A2E6X3G0-F1
#
_entry.id   AF-A0A2E6X3G0-F1
#
_cell.length_a   1.000
_cell.length_b   1.000
_cell.length_c   1.000
_cell.angle_alpha   90.00
_cell.angle_beta   90.00
_cell.angle_gamma   90.00
#
_symmetry.space_group_name_H-M   'P 1'
#
loop_
_entity.id
_entity.type
_entity.pdbx_description
1 polymer ?
#
loop_
_entity_poly.entity_id
_entity_poly.type
_entity_poly.pdbx_seq_one_letter_code
_entity_poly.pdbx_strand_id
1 'polypeptide(L)'
;MVGAVRMAGKELIDLVILGILHRTSVVEERLPAIAKSIVPDLWCPTSDVIAEAIERNKKFKFLICTRNLPRKLDITRAGKERFQALISLRLEANAGTLCYVFEAIQFCFLDNAMPEIIQAVLEQQSADLSMRLAELKRRCEHCPDNGHYMRLWMGMERRLLETKAEVISEACRKFSN
;
A
#
# COMPACT_ATOMS: atom_id res chain seq x y z
N MET A 1 19.44 4.97 5.89
CA MET A 1 19.05 3.57 5.61
C MET A 1 17.81 3.26 6.41
N VAL A 2 16.64 3.27 5.78
CA VAL A 2 15.41 2.75 6.40
C VAL A 2 15.42 1.24 6.13
N GLY A 3 15.57 0.45 7.19
CA GLY A 3 15.53 -1.02 7.08
C GLY A 3 14.17 -1.49 6.59
N ALA A 4 14.14 -2.60 5.85
CA ALA A 4 12.87 -3.23 5.49
C ALA A 4 12.14 -3.63 6.78
N VAL A 5 10.84 -3.35 6.85
CA VAL A 5 10.01 -3.59 8.03
C VAL A 5 8.98 -4.66 7.71
N ARG A 6 8.83 -5.61 8.64
CA ARG A 6 7.71 -6.55 8.62
C ARG A 6 6.44 -5.83 9.07
N MET A 7 5.64 -5.38 8.12
CA MET A 7 4.36 -4.75 8.42
C MET A 7 3.36 -5.77 8.96
N ALA A 8 2.76 -5.46 10.10
CA ALA A 8 1.66 -6.24 10.64
C ALA A 8 0.34 -5.82 9.97
N GLY A 9 -0.62 -6.74 9.79
CA GLY A 9 -1.92 -6.42 9.18
C GLY A 9 -2.67 -5.24 9.85
N LYS A 10 -2.38 -4.97 11.13
CA LYS A 10 -2.86 -3.79 11.86
C LYS A 10 -2.37 -2.46 11.28
N GLU A 11 -1.15 -2.39 10.77
CA GLU A 11 -0.56 -1.19 10.19
C GLU A 11 -1.10 -0.89 8.80
N LEU A 12 -1.45 -1.95 8.05
CA LEU A 12 -2.09 -1.83 6.75
C LEU A 12 -3.50 -1.20 6.87
N ILE A 13 -4.30 -1.65 7.84
CA ILE A 13 -5.62 -1.04 8.09
C ILE A 13 -5.50 0.37 8.67
N ASP A 14 -4.49 0.64 9.50
CA ASP A 14 -4.19 2.00 9.97
C ASP A 14 -3.86 2.93 8.80
N LEU A 15 -3.03 2.48 7.85
CA LEU A 15 -2.71 3.24 6.63
C LEU A 15 -3.97 3.57 5.83
N VAL A 16 -4.88 2.60 5.66
CA VAL A 16 -6.12 2.79 4.90
C VAL A 16 -7.06 3.79 5.58
N ILE A 17 -7.28 3.63 6.89
CA ILE A 17 -8.14 4.54 7.66
C ILE A 17 -7.59 5.96 7.62
N LEU A 18 -6.29 6.12 7.91
CA LEU A 18 -5.66 7.43 7.91
C LEU A 18 -5.61 8.02 6.50
N GLY A 19 -5.35 7.22 5.46
CA GLY A 19 -5.34 7.66 4.07
C GLY A 19 -6.70 8.16 3.58
N ILE A 20 -7.79 7.48 3.95
CA ILE A 20 -9.16 7.94 3.66
C ILE A 20 -9.42 9.29 4.34
N LEU A 21 -9.10 9.39 5.62
CA LEU A 21 -9.38 10.58 6.44
C LEU A 21 -8.41 11.74 6.17
N HIS A 22 -7.28 11.48 5.50
CA HIS A 22 -6.36 12.52 5.03
C HIS A 22 -6.99 13.39 3.93
N ARG A 23 -7.92 12.83 3.14
CA ARG A 23 -8.63 13.56 2.07
C ARG A 23 -9.79 14.38 2.62
N THR A 24 -10.59 13.78 3.49
CA THR A 24 -11.84 14.38 3.94
C THR A 24 -12.34 13.75 5.23
N SER A 25 -13.10 14.51 6.00
CA SER A 25 -13.85 14.00 7.14
C SER A 25 -14.89 12.98 6.67
N VAL A 26 -15.00 11.84 7.35
CA VAL A 26 -15.93 10.77 6.98
C VAL A 26 -16.85 10.44 8.15
N VAL A 27 -18.12 10.20 7.84
CA VAL A 27 -19.09 9.67 8.81
C VAL A 27 -18.64 8.26 9.22
N GLU A 28 -18.47 8.04 10.53
CA GLU A 28 -17.84 6.84 11.10
C GLU A 28 -18.44 5.54 10.54
N GLU A 29 -19.76 5.47 10.42
CA GLU A 29 -20.49 4.29 9.93
C GLU A 29 -20.23 3.99 8.44
N ARG A 30 -19.77 4.97 7.65
CA ARG A 30 -19.44 4.80 6.23
C ARG A 30 -18.01 4.31 6.01
N LEU A 31 -17.13 4.49 6.99
CA LEU A 31 -15.70 4.18 6.84
C LEU A 31 -15.44 2.71 6.50
N PRO A 32 -16.15 1.71 7.08
CA PRO A 32 -15.96 0.31 6.70
C PRO A 32 -16.26 0.00 5.23
N ALA A 33 -17.30 0.61 4.67
CA ALA A 33 -17.65 0.40 3.27
C ALA A 33 -16.58 0.98 2.33
N ILE A 34 -16.06 2.17 2.65
CA ILE A 34 -15.00 2.83 1.88
C ILE A 34 -13.69 2.03 1.98
N ALA A 35 -13.31 1.59 3.18
CA ALA A 35 -12.08 0.82 3.36
C ALA A 35 -12.09 -0.51 2.57
N LYS A 36 -13.23 -1.20 2.51
CA LYS A 36 -13.40 -2.43 1.73
C LYS A 36 -13.38 -2.19 0.21
N SER A 37 -13.68 -0.98 -0.26
CA SER A 37 -13.70 -0.66 -1.68
C SER A 37 -12.35 -0.20 -2.25
N ILE A 38 -11.31 -0.06 -1.42
CA ILE A 38 -9.99 0.44 -1.88
C ILE A 38 -9.32 -0.54 -2.84
N VAL A 39 -9.26 -1.82 -2.46
CA VAL A 39 -8.61 -2.89 -3.25
C VAL A 39 -9.39 -4.21 -3.11
N PRO A 40 -10.68 -4.24 -3.52
CA PRO A 40 -11.62 -5.30 -3.14
C PRO A 40 -11.18 -6.71 -3.60
N ASP A 41 -10.49 -6.81 -4.73
CA ASP A 41 -10.03 -8.09 -5.28
C ASP A 41 -8.77 -8.63 -4.59
N LEU A 42 -8.01 -7.76 -3.92
CA LEU A 42 -6.74 -8.11 -3.28
C LEU A 42 -6.86 -8.23 -1.77
N TRP A 43 -7.76 -7.44 -1.15
CA TRP A 43 -7.87 -7.39 0.30
C TRP A 43 -9.24 -6.87 0.76
N CYS A 44 -9.93 -7.69 1.56
CA CYS A 44 -11.24 -7.39 2.11
C CYS A 44 -11.24 -7.59 3.64
N PRO A 45 -10.83 -6.56 4.42
CA PRO A 45 -10.83 -6.66 5.88
C PRO A 45 -12.25 -6.78 6.43
N THR A 46 -12.43 -7.54 7.51
CA THR A 46 -13.74 -7.63 8.18
C THR A 46 -14.11 -6.30 8.84
N SER A 47 -15.41 -6.05 9.03
CA SER A 47 -15.87 -4.83 9.68
C SER A 47 -15.29 -4.66 11.10
N ASP A 48 -15.09 -5.77 11.82
CA ASP A 48 -14.54 -5.76 13.18
C ASP A 48 -13.08 -5.31 13.20
N VAL A 49 -12.26 -5.76 12.23
CA VAL A 49 -10.86 -5.33 12.11
C VAL A 49 -10.77 -3.82 11.83
N ILE A 50 -11.70 -3.30 11.02
CA ILE A 50 -11.79 -1.87 10.72
C ILE A 50 -12.22 -1.11 11.99
N ALA A 51 -13.25 -1.59 12.69
CA ALA A 51 -13.74 -0.97 13.93
C ALA A 51 -12.64 -0.93 15.02
N GLU A 52 -11.91 -2.03 15.22
CA GLU A 52 -10.79 -2.08 16.16
C GLU A 52 -9.69 -1.08 15.76
N ALA A 53 -9.40 -0.96 14.46
CA ALA A 53 -8.44 0.00 13.97
C ALA A 53 -8.89 1.46 14.18
N ILE A 54 -10.17 1.78 13.98
CA ILE A 54 -10.74 3.11 14.29
C ILE A 54 -10.51 3.44 15.77
N GLU A 55 -10.91 2.54 16.68
CA GLU A 55 -10.77 2.75 18.12
C GLU A 55 -9.31 2.87 18.55
N ARG A 56 -8.42 2.06 17.96
CA ARG A 56 -6.97 2.17 18.18
C ARG A 56 -6.43 3.53 17.74
N ASN A 57 -6.80 4.03 16.56
CA ASN A 57 -6.35 5.33 16.08
C ASN A 57 -6.93 6.49 16.88
N LYS A 58 -8.17 6.38 17.41
CA LYS A 58 -8.72 7.32 18.40
C LYS A 58 -7.93 7.31 19.70
N LYS A 59 -7.62 6.12 20.24
CA LYS A 59 -6.83 5.94 21.47
C LYS A 59 -5.45 6.59 21.37
N PHE A 60 -4.81 6.47 20.22
CA PHE A 60 -3.53 7.12 19.95
C PHE A 60 -3.64 8.60 19.54
N LYS A 61 -4.85 9.18 19.55
CA LYS A 61 -5.13 10.58 19.17
C LYS A 61 -4.75 10.90 17.72
N PHE A 62 -4.69 9.91 16.84
CA PHE A 62 -4.54 10.09 15.41
C PHE A 62 -5.84 10.53 14.74
N LEU A 63 -6.97 10.17 15.35
CA LEU A 63 -8.30 10.60 14.94
C LEU A 63 -8.99 11.40 16.04
N ILE A 64 -9.84 12.33 15.62
CA ILE A 64 -10.84 13.00 16.47
C ILE A 64 -12.23 12.66 15.94
N CYS A 65 -13.21 12.62 16.84
CA CYS A 65 -14.61 12.32 16.52
C CYS A 65 -15.49 13.47 17.00
N THR A 66 -16.40 13.93 16.14
CA THR A 66 -17.40 14.92 16.55
C THR A 66 -18.37 14.31 17.56
N ARG A 67 -18.75 15.09 18.57
CA ARG A 67 -19.73 14.63 19.58
C ARG A 67 -21.17 14.61 19.06
N ASN A 68 -21.45 15.35 17.98
CA ASN A 68 -22.78 15.44 17.37
C ASN A 68 -23.03 14.29 16.40
N LEU A 69 -24.32 13.94 16.22
CA LEU A 69 -24.75 12.96 15.24
C LEU A 69 -25.03 13.63 13.87
N PRO A 70 -24.65 12.99 12.74
CA PRO A 70 -23.85 11.76 12.67
C PRO A 70 -22.40 12.00 13.10
N ARG A 71 -21.79 10.99 13.73
CA ARG A 71 -20.39 11.05 14.19
C ARG A 71 -19.46 11.12 12.99
N LYS A 72 -18.73 12.23 12.87
CA LYS A 72 -17.68 12.40 11.85
C LYS A 72 -16.32 12.16 12.46
N LEU A 73 -15.50 11.43 11.74
CA LEU A 73 -14.09 11.23 12.03
C LEU A 73 -13.27 12.20 11.20
N ASP A 74 -12.25 12.77 11.84
CA ASP A 74 -11.26 13.65 11.24
C ASP A 74 -9.86 13.21 11.66
N ILE A 75 -8.90 13.40 10.75
CA ILE A 75 -7.49 13.12 11.04
C ILE A 75 -6.85 14.29 11.81
N THR A 76 -6.07 13.99 12.84
CA THR A 76 -5.28 15.01 13.56
C THR A 76 -3.94 15.28 12.88
N ARG A 77 -3.19 16.29 13.35
CA ARG A 77 -1.81 16.49 12.89
C ARG A 77 -0.94 15.24 13.12
N ALA A 78 -1.02 14.65 14.32
CA ALA A 78 -0.30 13.41 14.64
C ALA A 78 -0.75 12.24 13.74
N GLY A 79 -2.03 12.19 13.39
CA GLY A 79 -2.54 11.22 12.42
C GLY A 79 -1.96 11.40 11.02
N LYS A 80 -1.81 12.65 10.54
CA LYS A 80 -1.14 12.95 9.27
C LYS A 80 0.33 12.53 9.29
N GLU A 81 1.05 12.84 10.35
CA GLU A 81 2.44 12.40 10.54
C GLU A 81 2.55 10.87 10.52
N ARG A 82 1.63 10.17 11.21
CA ARG A 82 1.57 8.71 11.19
C ARG A 82 1.24 8.15 9.80
N PHE A 83 0.33 8.79 9.06
CA PHE A 83 0.04 8.43 7.67
C PHE A 83 1.28 8.54 6.79
N GLN A 84 2.00 9.66 6.85
CA GLN A 84 3.23 9.87 6.09
C GLN A 84 4.30 8.81 6.46
N ALA A 85 4.41 8.45 7.73
CA ALA A 85 5.32 7.40 8.18
C ALA A 85 4.91 6.00 7.69
N LEU A 86 3.61 5.70 7.61
CA LEU A 86 3.11 4.39 7.15
C LEU A 86 3.23 4.23 5.64
N ILE A 87 2.88 5.26 4.86
CA ILE A 87 2.92 5.20 3.39
C ILE A 87 4.36 5.14 2.87
N SER A 88 5.34 5.61 3.64
CA SER A 88 6.77 5.53 3.29
C SER A 88 7.44 4.22 3.74
N LEU A 89 6.71 3.29 4.35
CA LEU A 89 7.29 2.01 4.78
C LEU A 89 7.73 1.17 3.58
N ARG A 90 8.83 0.44 3.79
CA ARG A 90 9.32 -0.59 2.89
C ARG A 90 9.01 -1.97 3.44
N LEU A 91 8.24 -2.74 2.69
CA LEU A 91 8.03 -4.16 3.00
C LEU A 91 9.23 -4.99 2.56
N GLU A 92 9.51 -6.04 3.32
CA GLU A 92 10.45 -7.06 2.88
C GLU A 92 9.94 -7.78 1.62
N ALA A 93 10.85 -8.12 0.72
CA ALA A 93 10.52 -8.78 -0.55
C ALA A 93 9.85 -10.17 -0.37
N ASN A 94 9.98 -10.77 0.82
CA ASN A 94 9.38 -12.05 1.20
C ASN A 94 7.99 -11.92 1.86
N ALA A 95 7.40 -10.72 1.94
CA ALA A 95 6.11 -10.48 2.61
C ALA A 95 4.90 -11.14 1.90
N GLY A 96 5.13 -11.87 0.81
CA GLY A 96 4.11 -12.62 0.08
C GLY A 96 3.02 -11.71 -0.48
N THR A 97 1.76 -12.16 -0.43
CA THR A 97 0.60 -11.44 -0.97
C THR A 97 0.40 -10.06 -0.35
N LEU A 98 0.81 -9.85 0.91
CA LEU A 98 0.70 -8.56 1.59
C LEU A 98 1.52 -7.46 0.89
N CYS A 99 2.58 -7.84 0.17
CA CYS A 99 3.38 -6.91 -0.60
C CYS A 99 2.54 -6.23 -1.70
N TYR A 100 1.81 -7.02 -2.49
CA TYR A 100 0.95 -6.50 -3.56
C TYR A 100 -0.20 -5.64 -3.04
N VAL A 101 -0.81 -6.07 -1.93
CA VAL A 101 -1.90 -5.32 -1.28
C VAL A 101 -1.40 -3.95 -0.80
N PHE A 102 -0.26 -3.92 -0.13
CA PHE A 102 0.33 -2.67 0.37
C PHE A 102 0.73 -1.74 -0.76
N GLU A 103 1.38 -2.26 -1.81
CA GLU A 103 1.73 -1.47 -2.99
C GLU A 103 0.49 -0.82 -3.61
N ALA A 104 -0.58 -1.59 -3.83
CA ALA A 104 -1.82 -1.05 -4.37
C ALA A 104 -2.43 0.03 -3.47
N ILE A 105 -2.45 -0.19 -2.16
CA ILE A 105 -2.91 0.80 -1.17
C ILE A 105 -2.05 2.06 -1.18
N GLN A 106 -0.72 1.95 -1.28
CA GLN A 106 0.16 3.11 -1.41
C GLN A 106 -0.26 3.96 -2.62
N PHE A 107 -0.41 3.33 -3.80
CA PHE A 107 -0.85 4.03 -5.01
C PHE A 107 -2.21 4.70 -4.86
N CYS A 108 -3.17 4.10 -4.15
CA CYS A 108 -4.46 4.73 -3.88
C CYS A 108 -4.36 6.04 -3.09
N PHE A 109 -3.29 6.24 -2.31
CA PHE A 109 -3.13 7.38 -1.41
C PHE A 109 -1.91 8.26 -1.71
N LEU A 110 -1.11 7.96 -2.74
CA LEU A 110 0.07 8.75 -3.10
C LEU A 110 -0.25 10.22 -3.41
N ASP A 111 -1.41 10.51 -4.02
CA ASP A 111 -1.85 11.89 -4.30
C ASP A 111 -2.01 12.75 -3.03
N ASN A 112 -2.08 12.12 -1.86
CA ASN A 112 -2.21 12.80 -0.56
C ASN A 112 -0.87 12.88 0.20
N ALA A 113 0.19 12.27 -0.31
CA ALA A 113 1.49 12.24 0.33
C ALA A 113 2.28 13.52 0.06
N MET A 114 3.31 13.77 0.87
CA MET A 114 4.24 14.86 0.59
C MET A 114 5.10 14.53 -0.65
N PRO A 115 5.53 15.53 -1.45
CA PRO A 115 6.29 15.28 -2.67
C PRO A 115 7.53 14.39 -2.46
N GLU A 116 8.25 14.59 -1.37
CA GLU A 116 9.45 13.82 -1.02
C GLU A 116 9.12 12.35 -0.75
N ILE A 117 7.92 12.09 -0.21
CA ILE A 117 7.42 10.74 0.05
C ILE A 117 6.95 10.08 -1.24
N ILE A 118 6.30 10.83 -2.14
CA ILE A 118 5.91 10.32 -3.46
C ILE A 118 7.17 9.88 -4.20
N GLN A 119 8.18 10.73 -4.28
CA GLN A 119 9.46 10.41 -4.91
C GLN A 119 10.11 9.17 -4.27
N ALA A 120 10.23 9.14 -2.94
CA ALA A 120 10.83 8.02 -2.24
C ALA A 120 10.10 6.69 -2.49
N VAL A 121 8.76 6.71 -2.49
CA VAL A 121 7.96 5.51 -2.79
C VAL A 121 8.15 5.08 -4.24
N LEU A 122 8.13 5.99 -5.21
CA LEU A 122 8.32 5.66 -6.63
C LEU A 122 9.72 5.09 -6.90
N GLU A 123 10.77 5.70 -6.35
CA GLU A 123 12.15 5.20 -6.45
C GLU A 123 12.29 3.81 -5.82
N GLN A 124 11.68 3.61 -4.65
CA GLN A 124 11.68 2.33 -3.97
C GLN A 124 10.96 1.25 -4.80
N GLN A 125 9.78 1.55 -5.35
CA GLN A 125 9.03 0.61 -6.19
C GLN A 125 9.82 0.24 -7.45
N SER A 126 10.50 1.21 -8.06
CA SER A 126 11.37 0.98 -9.21
C SER A 126 12.52 0.02 -8.88
N ALA A 127 13.19 0.23 -7.75
CA ALA A 127 14.25 -0.65 -7.27
C ALA A 127 13.75 -2.06 -6.93
N ASP A 128 12.61 -2.18 -6.25
CA ASP A 128 12.03 -3.47 -5.88
C ASP A 128 11.57 -4.27 -7.10
N LEU A 129 10.99 -3.62 -8.12
CA LEU A 129 10.62 -4.27 -9.38
C LEU A 129 11.84 -4.75 -10.16
N SER A 130 12.90 -3.94 -10.22
CA SER A 130 14.15 -4.32 -10.87
C SER A 130 14.76 -5.57 -10.22
N MET A 131 14.74 -5.63 -8.89
CA MET A 131 15.18 -6.81 -8.13
C MET A 131 14.30 -8.05 -8.42
N ARG A 132 12.97 -7.91 -8.42
CA ARG A 132 12.05 -9.02 -8.73
C ARG A 132 12.20 -9.54 -10.16
N LEU A 133 12.43 -8.65 -11.13
CA LEU A 133 12.72 -9.03 -12.50
C LEU A 133 14.04 -9.80 -12.62
N ALA A 134 15.09 -9.36 -11.93
CA ALA A 134 16.36 -10.07 -11.90
C ALA A 134 16.22 -11.46 -11.25
N GLU A 135 15.46 -11.55 -10.15
CA GLU A 135 15.13 -12.82 -9.49
C GLU A 135 14.38 -13.78 -10.43
N LEU A 136 13.34 -13.28 -11.11
CA LEU A 136 12.55 -14.08 -12.03
C LEU A 136 13.40 -14.58 -13.20
N LYS A 137 14.27 -13.73 -13.76
CA LYS A 137 15.22 -14.14 -14.83
C LYS A 137 16.13 -15.27 -14.34
N ARG A 138 16.72 -15.14 -13.15
CA ARG A 138 17.57 -16.19 -12.57
C ARG A 138 16.82 -17.50 -12.38
N ARG A 139 15.58 -17.44 -11.89
CA ARG A 139 14.71 -18.62 -11.74
C ARG A 139 14.38 -19.28 -13.07
N CYS A 140 14.17 -18.49 -14.14
CA CYS A 140 13.92 -19.03 -15.48
C CYS A 140 15.13 -19.80 -16.02
N GLU A 141 16.34 -19.28 -15.79
CA GLU A 141 17.60 -19.89 -16.26
C GLU A 141 17.94 -21.20 -15.53
N HIS A 142 17.56 -21.32 -14.26
CA HIS A 142 17.94 -22.44 -13.39
C HIS A 142 16.79 -23.43 -13.14
N CYS A 143 15.64 -23.30 -13.81
CA CYS A 143 14.50 -24.18 -13.56
C CYS A 143 14.72 -25.56 -14.23
N PRO A 144 14.83 -26.65 -13.44
CA PRO A 144 15.08 -27.98 -13.99
C PRO A 144 13.87 -28.52 -14.77
N ASP A 145 12.65 -28.10 -14.42
CA ASP A 145 11.40 -28.48 -15.08
C ASP A 145 10.84 -27.33 -15.93
N ASN A 146 11.37 -27.19 -17.13
CA ASN A 146 10.89 -26.23 -18.13
C ASN A 146 9.76 -26.82 -18.98
N GLY A 147 8.68 -27.28 -18.34
CA GLY A 147 7.46 -27.71 -19.02
C GLY A 147 6.77 -26.58 -19.79
N HIS A 148 5.90 -26.92 -20.74
CA HIS A 148 5.18 -25.92 -21.57
C HIS A 148 4.40 -24.90 -20.71
N TYR A 149 3.60 -25.38 -19.76
CA TYR A 149 2.80 -24.51 -18.89
C TYR A 149 3.64 -23.71 -17.89
N MET A 150 4.78 -24.25 -17.44
CA MET A 150 5.69 -23.51 -16.58
C MET A 150 6.29 -22.31 -17.32
N ARG A 151 6.74 -22.50 -18.57
CA ARG A 151 7.22 -21.39 -19.43
C ARG A 151 6.13 -20.36 -19.69
N LEU A 152 4.89 -20.81 -19.90
CA LEU A 152 3.76 -19.92 -20.09
C LEU A 152 3.53 -19.05 -18.84
N TRP A 153 3.47 -19.67 -17.66
CA TRP A 153 3.30 -18.97 -16.39
C TRP A 153 4.44 -17.98 -16.11
N MET A 154 5.71 -18.40 -16.27
CA MET A 154 6.86 -17.49 -16.12
C MET A 154 6.83 -16.33 -17.12
N GLY A 155 6.37 -16.58 -18.35
CA GLY A 155 6.17 -15.55 -19.36
C GLY A 155 5.10 -14.53 -18.97
N MET A 156 4.00 -14.98 -18.36
CA MET A 156 2.95 -14.10 -17.82
C MET A 156 3.49 -13.23 -16.67
N GLU A 157 4.18 -13.85 -15.72
CA GLU A 157 4.76 -13.15 -14.56
C GLU A 157 5.79 -12.10 -15.00
N ARG A 158 6.64 -12.45 -15.98
CA ARG A 158 7.64 -11.52 -16.53
C ARG A 158 6.97 -10.31 -17.17
N ARG A 159 5.97 -10.53 -18.03
CA ARG A 159 5.23 -9.44 -18.69
C ARG A 159 4.54 -8.54 -17.69
N LEU A 160 3.96 -9.10 -16.63
CA LEU A 160 3.33 -8.33 -15.55
C LEU A 160 4.33 -7.40 -14.86
N LEU A 161 5.50 -7.94 -14.48
CA LEU A 161 6.56 -7.15 -13.83
C LEU A 161 7.18 -6.11 -14.77
N GLU A 162 7.41 -6.45 -16.04
CA GLU A 162 7.92 -5.52 -17.06
C GLU A 162 6.94 -4.35 -17.27
N THR A 163 5.66 -4.66 -17.48
CA THR A 163 4.61 -3.63 -17.65
C THR A 163 4.55 -2.71 -16.42
N LYS A 164 4.61 -3.29 -15.21
CA LYS A 164 4.60 -2.49 -13.98
C LYS A 164 5.85 -1.62 -13.88
N ALA A 165 7.03 -2.12 -14.21
CA ALA A 165 8.28 -1.36 -14.19
C ALA A 165 8.28 -0.19 -15.17
N GLU A 166 7.70 -0.37 -16.36
CA GLU A 166 7.52 0.69 -17.36
C GLU A 166 6.62 1.79 -16.83
N VAL A 167 5.46 1.44 -16.26
CA VAL A 167 4.51 2.41 -15.68
C VAL A 167 5.15 3.20 -14.54
N ILE A 168 5.91 2.54 -13.66
CA ILE A 168 6.60 3.21 -12.55
C ILE A 168 7.71 4.12 -13.06
N SER A 169 8.49 3.67 -14.04
CA SER A 169 9.56 4.48 -14.64
C SER A 169 9.00 5.74 -15.33
N GLU A 170 7.83 5.64 -15.97
CA GLU A 170 7.11 6.78 -16.50
C GLU A 170 6.63 7.73 -15.40
N ALA A 171 6.08 7.19 -14.31
CA ALA A 171 5.65 8.00 -13.16
C ALA A 171 6.84 8.75 -12.54
N CYS A 172 8.00 8.10 -12.35
CA CYS A 172 9.22 8.75 -11.86
C CYS A 172 9.62 9.93 -12.76
N ARG A 173 9.65 9.72 -14.09
CA ARG A 173 10.03 10.79 -15.04
C ARG A 173 9.09 11.98 -15.00
N LYS A 174 7.78 11.74 -14.87
CA LYS A 174 6.79 12.83 -14.76
C LYS A 174 6.90 13.59 -13.44
N PHE A 175 7.31 12.92 -12.37
CA PHE A 175 7.44 13.54 -11.05
C PHE A 175 8.72 14.37 -10.89
N SER A 176 9.77 14.06 -11.66
CA SER A 176 11.06 14.79 -11.64
C SER A 176 11.10 16.04 -12.54
N ASN A 177 10.07 16.30 -13.35
CA ASN A 177 9.95 17.47 -14.23
C ASN A 177 8.99 18.52 -13.64
#